data_AF-A0A935RNZ6-F1
#
_entry.id   AF-A0A935RNZ6-F1
#
_cell.length_a   1.000
_cell.length_b   1.000
_cell.length_c   1.000
_cell.angle_alpha   90.00
_cell.angle_beta   90.00
_cell.angle_gamma   90.00
#
_symmetry.space_group_name_H-M   'P 1'
#
loop_
_entity.id
_entity.type
_entity.pdbx_description
1 polymer ?
#
loop_
_entity_poly.entity_id
_entity_poly.type
_entity_poly.pdbx_seq_one_letter_code
_entity_poly.pdbx_strand_id
1 'polypeptide(L)'
;MLNALLDCEGPLHITDVFSRIAGAFDLRAGSRISRRIKSIIKISVQKGRIQQREDFVYKVGGEIRARTRAGTGIPVDRISPEELSNAVLLVLKDGHCFDRPTLINYVRAVFGFDRTGEKAKKAIEDSIRSLLQEEVIGEGSLGIGLRG
;
A
#
# COMPACT_ATOMS: atom_id res chain seq x y z
N MET A 1 -9.45 13.97 -11.89
CA MET A 1 -9.98 12.75 -11.23
C MET A 1 -8.88 11.78 -10.83
N LEU A 2 -8.07 11.19 -11.74
CA LEU A 2 -7.00 10.26 -11.34
C LEU A 2 -6.03 10.85 -10.31
N ASN A 3 -5.52 12.07 -10.54
CA ASN A 3 -4.64 12.73 -9.58
C ASN A 3 -5.32 12.95 -8.21
N ALA A 4 -6.54 13.49 -8.21
CA ALA A 4 -7.31 13.71 -6.97
C ALA A 4 -7.61 12.41 -6.22
N LEU A 5 -7.80 11.29 -6.94
CA LEU A 5 -7.93 9.97 -6.32
C LEU A 5 -6.63 9.54 -5.64
N LEU A 6 -5.49 9.74 -6.30
CA LEU A 6 -4.17 9.45 -5.75
C LEU A 6 -3.78 10.39 -4.60
N ASP A 7 -4.34 11.60 -4.55
CA ASP A 7 -4.17 12.54 -3.43
C ASP A 7 -4.81 12.01 -2.14
N CYS A 8 -5.94 11.31 -2.27
CA CYS A 8 -6.69 10.81 -1.12
C CYS A 8 -6.33 9.35 -0.77
N GLU A 9 -6.02 8.53 -1.78
CA GLU A 9 -5.89 7.09 -1.62
C GLU A 9 -4.61 6.49 -2.20
N GLY A 10 -3.72 7.31 -2.76
CA GLY A 10 -2.48 6.84 -3.35
C GLY A 10 -1.49 6.29 -2.32
N PRO A 11 -0.71 5.27 -2.68
CA PRO A 11 -0.69 4.54 -3.94
C PRO A 11 -1.87 3.57 -4.10
N LEU A 12 -2.26 3.29 -5.35
CA LEU A 12 -3.38 2.39 -5.66
C LEU A 12 -2.99 1.32 -6.66
N HIS A 13 -3.43 0.08 -6.41
CA HIS A 13 -3.42 -0.98 -7.41
C HIS A 13 -4.34 -0.61 -8.60
N ILE A 14 -3.97 -1.00 -9.81
CA ILE A 14 -4.69 -0.63 -11.04
C ILE A 14 -6.16 -1.08 -11.02
N THR A 15 -6.44 -2.24 -10.43
CA THR A 15 -7.80 -2.76 -10.18
C THR A 15 -8.63 -1.83 -9.30
N ASP A 16 -8.02 -1.19 -8.30
CA ASP A 16 -8.69 -0.23 -7.42
C ASP A 16 -8.93 1.08 -8.14
N VAL A 17 -7.98 1.54 -8.95
CA VAL A 17 -8.17 2.69 -9.83
C VAL A 17 -9.37 2.47 -10.75
N PHE A 18 -9.49 1.29 -11.36
CA PHE A 18 -10.66 0.95 -12.20
C PHE A 18 -11.95 0.96 -11.40
N SER A 19 -11.97 0.30 -10.25
CA SER A 19 -13.18 0.17 -9.41
C SER A 19 -13.65 1.52 -8.89
N ARG A 20 -12.73 2.37 -8.41
CA ARG A 20 -13.02 3.72 -7.91
C ARG A 20 -13.55 4.64 -8.99
N ILE A 21 -12.90 4.67 -10.15
CA ILE A 21 -13.32 5.52 -11.26
C ILE A 21 -14.67 5.03 -11.81
N ALA A 22 -14.84 3.73 -12.04
CA ALA A 22 -16.08 3.20 -12.59
C ALA A 22 -17.27 3.40 -11.62
N GLY A 23 -17.07 3.14 -10.32
CA GLY A 23 -18.08 3.37 -9.29
C GLY A 23 -18.51 4.84 -9.17
N ALA A 24 -17.59 5.79 -9.35
CA ALA A 24 -17.92 7.22 -9.33
C ALA A 24 -18.80 7.68 -10.52
N PHE A 25 -18.92 6.86 -11.57
CA PHE A 25 -19.81 7.11 -12.71
C PHE A 25 -21.00 6.15 -12.77
N ASP A 26 -21.18 5.29 -11.76
CA ASP A 26 -22.17 4.20 -11.77
C ASP A 26 -22.05 3.29 -13.02
N LEU A 27 -20.81 3.06 -13.47
CA LEU A 27 -20.50 2.22 -14.62
C LEU A 27 -19.85 0.92 -14.17
N ARG A 28 -20.13 -0.17 -14.90
CA ARG A 28 -19.33 -1.40 -14.75
C ARG A 28 -17.95 -1.20 -15.39
N ALA A 29 -16.89 -1.66 -14.73
CA ALA A 29 -15.52 -1.64 -15.26
C ALA A 29 -15.31 -2.68 -16.40
N GLY A 30 -16.05 -2.54 -17.50
CA GLY A 30 -15.92 -3.34 -18.70
C GLY A 30 -14.68 -2.96 -19.53
N SER A 31 -14.36 -3.78 -20.53
CA SER A 31 -13.15 -3.67 -21.37
C SER A 31 -12.92 -2.27 -21.95
N ARG A 32 -13.99 -1.57 -22.36
CA ARG A 32 -13.92 -0.20 -22.90
C ARG A 32 -13.45 0.82 -21.86
N ILE A 33 -14.00 0.76 -20.64
CA ILE A 33 -13.66 1.67 -19.55
C ILE A 33 -12.24 1.39 -19.09
N SER A 34 -11.88 0.12 -18.89
CA SER A 34 -10.52 -0.28 -18.50
C SER A 34 -9.47 0.18 -19.52
N ARG A 35 -9.75 0.07 -20.82
CA ARG A 35 -8.85 0.60 -21.88
C ARG A 35 -8.68 2.11 -21.79
N ARG A 36 -9.77 2.85 -21.54
CA ARG A 36 -9.73 4.31 -21.38
C ARG A 36 -8.91 4.70 -20.15
N ILE A 37 -9.11 4.03 -19.02
CA ILE A 37 -8.35 4.31 -17.80
C ILE A 37 -6.86 3.99 -17.99
N LYS A 38 -6.51 2.85 -18.63
CA LYS A 38 -5.11 2.54 -18.98
C LYS A 38 -4.48 3.63 -19.86
N SER A 39 -5.22 4.14 -20.84
CA SER A 39 -4.74 5.26 -21.68
C SER A 39 -4.50 6.54 -20.85
N ILE A 40 -5.39 6.86 -19.91
CA ILE A 40 -5.23 8.01 -19.00
C ILE A 40 -4.00 7.83 -18.10
N ILE A 41 -3.77 6.63 -17.55
CA ILE A 41 -2.57 6.32 -16.76
C ILE A 41 -1.32 6.54 -17.62
N LYS A 42 -1.25 5.94 -18.82
CA LYS A 42 -0.10 6.09 -19.73
C LYS A 42 0.21 7.56 -20.05
N ILE A 43 -0.81 8.34 -20.41
CA ILE A 43 -0.64 9.78 -20.70
C ILE A 43 -0.15 10.55 -19.46
N SER A 44 -0.66 10.20 -18.27
CA SER A 44 -0.29 10.88 -17.03
C SER A 44 1.14 10.55 -16.59
N VAL A 45 1.61 9.32 -16.83
CA VAL A 45 3.01 8.91 -16.65
C VAL A 45 3.91 9.69 -17.60
N GLN A 46 3.56 9.76 -18.90
CA GLN A 46 4.33 10.53 -19.89
C GLN A 46 4.43 12.02 -19.54
N LYS A 47 3.39 12.58 -18.90
CA LYS A 47 3.37 13.96 -18.42
C LYS A 47 4.09 14.17 -17.08
N GLY A 48 4.70 13.13 -16.50
CA GLY A 48 5.42 13.21 -15.23
C GLY A 48 4.55 13.52 -14.01
N ARG A 49 3.22 13.31 -14.09
CA ARG A 49 2.29 13.61 -12.98
C ARG A 49 2.14 12.45 -12.00
N ILE A 50 2.26 11.24 -12.52
CA ILE A 50 2.15 9.99 -11.77
C ILE A 50 3.30 9.07 -12.18
N GLN A 51 3.65 8.14 -11.31
CA GLN A 51 4.53 7.01 -11.63
C GLN A 51 3.71 5.73 -11.61
N GLN A 52 4.07 4.79 -12.48
CA GLN A 52 3.54 3.44 -12.42
C GLN A 52 4.70 2.49 -12.09
N ARG A 53 4.57 1.70 -11.03
CA ARG A 53 5.50 0.64 -10.66
C ARG A 53 4.69 -0.64 -10.60
N GLU A 54 4.98 -1.57 -11.51
CA GLU A 54 4.19 -2.79 -11.69
C GLU A 54 2.69 -2.46 -11.86
N ASP A 55 1.84 -3.03 -11.01
CA ASP A 55 0.40 -2.81 -11.02
C ASP A 55 -0.05 -1.64 -10.14
N PHE A 56 0.87 -0.87 -9.57
CA PHE A 56 0.57 0.26 -8.69
C PHE A 56 0.81 1.61 -9.36
N VAL A 57 -0.07 2.56 -9.03
CA VAL A 57 -0.01 3.93 -9.51
C VAL A 57 0.23 4.87 -8.33
N TYR A 58 1.21 5.75 -8.49
CA TYR A 58 1.70 6.68 -7.48
C TYR A 58 1.55 8.12 -7.98
N LYS A 59 1.24 9.04 -7.09
CA LYS A 59 1.42 10.47 -7.41
C LYS A 59 2.89 10.84 -7.26
N VAL A 60 3.44 11.58 -8.23
CA VAL A 60 4.81 12.12 -8.10
C VAL A 60 4.83 13.14 -6.97
N GLY A 61 5.76 12.96 -6.02
CA GLY A 61 5.86 13.79 -4.82
C GLY A 61 4.67 13.64 -3.85
N GLY A 62 3.82 12.64 -4.05
CA GLY A 62 2.74 12.32 -3.13
C GLY A 62 3.26 11.62 -1.88
N GLU A 63 2.67 11.93 -0.73
CA GLU A 63 2.94 11.19 0.49
C GLU A 63 2.24 9.82 0.45
N ILE A 64 2.95 8.79 0.87
CA ILE A 64 2.41 7.43 1.00
C ILE A 64 2.04 7.26 2.47
N ARG A 65 0.77 6.98 2.77
CA ARG A 65 0.32 6.76 4.16
C ARG A 65 -0.33 5.40 4.28
N ALA A 66 0.01 4.68 5.36
CA ALA A 66 -0.75 3.51 5.75
C ALA A 66 -2.18 3.92 6.13
N ARG A 67 -3.17 3.23 5.58
CA ARG A 67 -4.60 3.53 5.79
C ARG A 67 -5.38 2.25 6.01
N THR A 68 -6.43 2.35 6.83
CA THR A 68 -7.32 1.23 7.07
C THR A 68 -8.05 0.80 5.78
N ARG A 69 -8.22 -0.50 5.62
CA ARG A 69 -9.02 -1.16 4.57
C ARG A 69 -10.16 -1.99 5.18
N ALA A 70 -10.47 -1.74 6.46
CA ALA A 70 -11.59 -2.38 7.14
C ALA A 70 -12.89 -2.18 6.35
N GLY A 71 -13.67 -3.26 6.19
CA GLY A 71 -14.96 -3.22 5.49
C GLY A 71 -14.90 -3.06 3.97
N THR A 72 -13.71 -2.93 3.34
CA THR A 72 -13.62 -2.77 1.87
C THR A 72 -13.49 -4.10 1.12
N GLY A 73 -13.15 -5.19 1.80
CA GLY A 73 -12.83 -6.48 1.18
C GLY A 73 -11.63 -6.44 0.25
N ILE A 74 -10.77 -5.41 0.36
CA ILE A 74 -9.56 -5.28 -0.46
C ILE A 74 -8.50 -6.24 0.09
N PRO A 75 -8.02 -7.23 -0.69
CA PRO A 75 -6.96 -8.11 -0.26
C PRO A 75 -5.60 -7.40 -0.22
N VAL A 76 -4.69 -7.93 0.58
CA VAL A 76 -3.37 -7.36 0.87
C VAL A 76 -2.46 -7.22 -0.35
N ASP A 77 -2.63 -8.05 -1.38
CA ASP A 77 -1.88 -7.96 -2.66
C ASP A 77 -2.24 -6.72 -3.47
N ARG A 78 -3.30 -5.98 -3.09
CA ARG A 78 -3.62 -4.66 -3.63
C ARG A 78 -3.11 -3.51 -2.76
N ILE A 79 -2.28 -3.78 -1.75
CA ILE A 79 -1.58 -2.78 -0.94
C ILE A 79 -0.13 -2.70 -1.42
N SER A 80 0.38 -1.49 -1.66
CA SER A 80 1.74 -1.35 -2.18
C SER A 80 2.79 -1.72 -1.12
N PRO A 81 3.99 -2.19 -1.52
CA PRO A 81 5.09 -2.44 -0.60
C PRO A 81 5.43 -1.21 0.25
N GLU A 82 5.42 -0.01 -0.33
CA GLU A 82 5.70 1.23 0.39
C GLU A 82 4.60 1.58 1.42
N GLU A 83 3.33 1.27 1.12
CA GLU A 83 2.23 1.44 2.09
C GLU A 83 2.37 0.45 3.26
N LEU A 84 2.79 -0.79 2.99
CA LEU A 84 3.11 -1.80 4.01
C LEU A 84 4.32 -1.39 4.86
N SER A 85 5.40 -0.93 4.24
CA SER A 85 6.57 -0.40 4.94
C SER A 85 6.20 0.78 5.83
N ASN A 86 5.39 1.72 5.36
CA ASN A 86 4.94 2.84 6.19
C ASN A 86 4.05 2.38 7.35
N ALA A 87 3.31 1.28 7.22
CA ALA A 87 2.59 0.70 8.35
C ALA A 87 3.54 0.06 9.37
N VAL A 88 4.61 -0.61 8.93
CA VAL A 88 5.68 -1.11 9.82
C VAL A 88 6.30 0.04 10.60
N LEU A 89 6.72 1.10 9.91
CA LEU A 89 7.33 2.27 10.53
C LEU A 89 6.34 2.98 11.47
N LEU A 90 5.06 3.06 11.12
CA LEU A 90 4.03 3.62 11.98
C LEU A 90 3.92 2.85 13.31
N VAL A 91 3.90 1.51 13.27
CA VAL A 91 3.84 0.68 14.48
C VAL A 91 5.09 0.84 15.34
N LEU A 92 6.27 0.95 14.72
CA LEU A 92 7.54 1.09 15.46
C LEU A 92 7.79 2.50 15.99
N LYS A 93 7.17 3.54 15.42
CA LYS A 93 7.31 4.93 15.88
C LYS A 93 6.84 5.17 17.31
N ASP A 94 5.97 4.32 17.84
CA ASP A 94 5.52 4.40 19.24
C ASP A 94 6.60 3.92 20.25
N GLY A 95 7.85 3.73 19.82
CA GLY A 95 9.02 3.56 20.71
C GLY A 95 9.20 2.14 21.23
N HIS A 96 8.51 1.17 20.63
CA HIS A 96 8.55 -0.23 21.05
C HIS A 96 9.32 -1.08 20.05
N CYS A 97 10.13 -2.00 20.59
CA CYS A 97 10.62 -3.15 19.85
C CYS A 97 9.61 -4.29 19.96
N PHE A 98 9.40 -5.02 18.88
CA PHE A 98 8.49 -6.17 18.87
C PHE A 98 9.20 -7.40 18.33
N ASP A 99 8.85 -8.58 18.87
CA ASP A 99 9.14 -9.81 18.14
C ASP A 99 8.41 -9.81 16.79
N ARG A 100 8.96 -10.56 15.84
CA ARG A 100 8.48 -10.57 14.46
C ARG A 100 6.99 -10.97 14.34
N PRO A 101 6.49 -12.04 14.99
CA PRO A 101 5.06 -12.35 15.02
C PRO A 101 4.18 -11.20 15.54
N THR A 102 4.58 -10.57 16.63
CA THR A 102 3.84 -9.45 17.24
C THR A 102 3.80 -8.23 16.31
N LEU A 103 4.92 -7.88 15.68
CA LEU A 103 4.97 -6.79 14.70
C LEU A 103 4.02 -7.04 13.52
N ILE A 104 4.02 -8.26 12.97
CA ILE A 104 3.12 -8.63 11.87
C ILE A 104 1.65 -8.45 12.27
N ASN A 105 1.29 -8.85 13.49
CA ASN A 105 -0.08 -8.74 13.98
C ASN A 105 -0.53 -7.27 14.14
N TYR A 106 0.33 -6.39 14.63
CA TYR A 106 0.04 -4.96 14.73
C TYR A 106 -0.06 -4.30 13.36
N VAL A 107 0.88 -4.58 12.45
CA VAL A 107 0.85 -4.03 11.08
C VAL A 107 -0.42 -4.46 10.34
N ARG A 108 -0.81 -5.73 10.46
CA ARG A 108 -2.09 -6.21 9.94
C ARG A 108 -3.28 -5.45 10.52
N ALA A 109 -3.27 -5.15 11.82
CA ALA A 109 -4.36 -4.44 12.48
C ALA A 109 -4.52 -3.00 11.96
N VAL A 110 -3.42 -2.32 11.57
CA VAL A 110 -3.48 -1.00 10.91
C VAL A 110 -4.35 -1.03 9.65
N PHE A 111 -4.28 -2.12 8.88
CA PHE A 111 -5.09 -2.30 7.68
C PHE A 111 -6.51 -2.80 7.95
N GLY A 112 -6.84 -3.17 9.19
CA GLY A 112 -8.17 -3.66 9.56
C GLY A 112 -8.48 -5.06 9.02
N PHE A 113 -7.47 -5.92 8.83
CA PHE A 113 -7.70 -7.30 8.44
C PHE A 113 -8.01 -8.18 9.65
N ASP A 114 -9.16 -8.86 9.66
CA ASP A 114 -9.62 -9.69 10.78
C ASP A 114 -8.74 -10.91 11.08
N ARG A 115 -8.06 -11.45 10.06
CA ARG A 115 -7.11 -12.58 10.18
C ARG A 115 -5.82 -12.33 9.40
N THR A 116 -4.70 -12.78 9.94
CA THR A 116 -3.43 -12.84 9.20
C THR A 116 -3.46 -14.06 8.27
N GLY A 117 -4.04 -13.91 7.08
CA GLY A 117 -3.87 -14.94 6.06
C GLY A 117 -2.41 -15.05 5.61
N GLU A 118 -1.99 -16.21 5.10
CA GLU A 118 -0.61 -16.45 4.64
C GLU A 118 -0.09 -15.37 3.67
N LYS A 119 -0.96 -14.88 2.78
CA LYS A 119 -0.63 -13.78 1.86
C LYS A 119 -0.28 -12.49 2.60
N ALA A 120 -1.04 -12.14 3.64
CA ALA A 120 -0.83 -10.92 4.39
C ALA A 120 0.41 -11.01 5.24
N LYS A 121 0.61 -12.15 5.91
CA LYS A 121 1.83 -12.46 6.65
C LYS A 121 3.06 -12.29 5.76
N LYS A 122 3.06 -12.94 4.59
CA LYS A 122 4.17 -12.87 3.63
C LYS A 122 4.44 -11.44 3.16
N ALA A 123 3.40 -10.70 2.74
CA ALA A 123 3.58 -9.32 2.26
C ALA A 123 4.17 -8.39 3.34
N ILE A 124 3.74 -8.56 4.60
CA ILE A 124 4.30 -7.81 5.73
C ILE A 124 5.74 -8.25 6.02
N GLU A 125 6.03 -9.56 6.01
CA GLU A 125 7.38 -10.09 6.18
C GLU A 125 8.36 -9.59 5.12
N ASP A 126 7.93 -9.54 3.86
CA ASP A 126 8.72 -9.03 2.75
C ASP A 126 9.04 -7.53 2.95
N SER A 127 8.07 -6.76 3.46
CA SER A 127 8.26 -5.33 3.78
C SER A 127 9.23 -5.12 4.96
N ILE A 128 9.09 -5.92 6.03
CA ILE A 128 10.04 -5.91 7.16
C ILE A 128 11.46 -6.26 6.66
N ARG A 129 11.59 -7.25 5.78
CA ARG A 129 12.88 -7.64 5.20
C ARG A 129 13.51 -6.52 4.38
N SER A 130 12.72 -5.83 3.56
CA SER A 130 13.20 -4.66 2.79
C SER A 130 13.74 -3.59 3.73
N LEU A 131 12.99 -3.24 4.78
CA LEU A 131 13.39 -2.22 5.75
C LEU A 131 14.63 -2.60 6.56
N LEU A 132 14.83 -3.89 6.86
CA LEU A 132 16.07 -4.40 7.49
C LEU A 132 17.27 -4.28 6.53
N GLN A 133 17.08 -4.61 5.25
CA GLN A 133 18.12 -4.51 4.22
C GLN A 133 18.51 -3.06 3.92
N GLU A 134 17.53 -2.15 3.98
CA GLU A 134 17.71 -0.70 3.84
C GLU A 134 18.22 -0.03 5.12
N GLU A 135 18.43 -0.80 6.19
CA GLU A 135 18.91 -0.32 7.50
C GLU A 135 18.03 0.73 8.18
N VAL A 136 16.76 0.83 7.77
CA VAL A 136 15.76 1.74 8.38
C VAL A 136 15.30 1.21 9.75
N ILE A 137 15.25 -0.11 9.88
CA ILE A 137 14.94 -0.81 11.12
C ILE A 137 16.06 -1.79 11.44
N GLY A 138 16.18 -2.19 12.71
CA GLY A 138 17.16 -3.16 13.19
C GLY A 138 16.52 -4.28 13.97
N GLU A 139 17.17 -5.44 13.99
CA GLU A 139 16.77 -6.59 14.80
C GLU A 139 17.84 -6.87 15.86
N GLY A 140 17.43 -6.91 17.12
CA GLY A 140 18.31 -7.16 18.27
C GLY A 140 17.64 -8.04 19.32
N SER A 141 18.25 -8.13 20.51
CA SER A 141 17.76 -8.99 21.60
C SER A 141 16.35 -8.63 22.11
N LEU A 142 15.91 -7.39 21.88
CA LEU A 142 14.58 -6.89 22.25
C LEU A 142 13.55 -7.03 21.10
N GLY A 143 13.96 -7.57 19.95
CA GLY A 143 13.14 -7.66 18.74
C GLY A 143 13.50 -6.61 17.70
N ILE A 144 12.53 -6.28 16.84
CA ILE A 144 12.65 -5.36 15.72
C ILE A 144 12.22 -3.96 16.15
N GLY A 145 13.04 -2.95 15.87
CA GLY A 145 12.80 -1.54 16.21
C GLY A 145 13.37 -0.58 15.16
N LEU A 146 12.99 0.71 15.25
CA LEU A 146 13.59 1.75 14.40
C LEU A 146 15.10 1.86 14.69
N ARG A 147 15.90 2.05 13.64
CA ARG A 147 17.27 2.54 13.81
C ARG A 147 17.22 4.06 14.04
N GLY A 148 17.78 4.49 15.17
CA GLY A 148 18.00 5.90 15.50
C GLY A 148 19.36 6.38 15.02
#